data_AF-W7ERG7-F1
#
_entry.id   AF-W7ERG7-F1
#
_cell.length_a   1.000
_cell.length_b   1.000
_cell.length_c   1.000
_cell.angle_alpha   90.00
_cell.angle_beta   90.00
_cell.angle_gamma   90.00
#
_symmetry.space_group_name_H-M   'P 1'
#
loop_
_entity.id
_entity.type
_entity.pdbx_description
1 polymer ?
#
loop_
_entity_poly.entity_id
_entity_poly.type
_entity_poly.pdbx_seq_one_letter_code
_entity_poly.pdbx_strand_id
1 'polypeptide(L)'
;MSSYLFKHSSVGTLLHYAKHRKFDYTRKPPKPLSPSSSTDDLPFPKEEVPTEGAIGAELKQHQTTLVDWSGPDDPSNPQNWPRSHKILVTVILCVYTFAVYVGSSIYTSSQQAVMDIFDVSHVAASLGIALYVLGYGIGCLLFSPLSEVPAIGRNPPYAISGFLFVILCIPTSLVDNFAGLMVLRFLLGFMASPCLATAGASLADVWTMAEFPFAVALWAMVATLGPALGPTLSSYAVKDLGWRFSSWELLIISGPVYLVLLLVLPESSGPTILYYKAKRMREETGNQELMSDSERKQKNMKVSSLLFDALVKPWEINVLDPAILFTTVYMGLCYGIYYSFFESLPLVYVPMYNFNAETTGLIFLSILPGCGLAFTVHVLYLKYRVFPRLMTGTFGELENHLWPGLIASPIIAIGLFMFAWASRPSVHWIVPTIGLGLTVFGIYFIAQSVLLYIPNIYPRYAASIFSANSLSRSAFAFAAILFARPMFEGIGIDGGVSLLAGCMVICSVGIFLLYKFGKKLRERSRFAVA
;
A
#
# COMPACT_ATOMS: atom_id res chain seq x y z
N MET A 1 -4.13 -7.20 -28.11
CA MET A 1 -4.21 -7.02 -26.64
C MET A 1 -2.82 -6.94 -25.98
N SER A 2 -1.85 -7.78 -26.37
CA SER A 2 -0.50 -7.85 -25.75
C SER A 2 0.47 -6.70 -26.10
N SER A 3 0.39 -6.12 -27.31
CA SER A 3 1.41 -5.17 -27.82
C SER A 3 1.51 -3.85 -27.02
N TYR A 4 0.39 -3.27 -26.56
CA TYR A 4 0.42 -1.98 -25.86
C TYR A 4 1.02 -2.08 -24.45
N LEU A 5 0.51 -3.01 -23.63
CA LEU A 5 0.99 -3.17 -22.25
C LEU A 5 2.48 -3.53 -22.24
N PHE A 6 2.90 -4.41 -23.14
CA PHE A 6 4.33 -4.71 -23.29
C PHE A 6 5.14 -3.51 -23.74
N LYS A 7 4.67 -2.71 -24.72
CA LYS A 7 5.40 -1.53 -25.21
C LYS A 7 5.61 -0.47 -24.12
N HIS A 8 4.63 -0.29 -23.24
CA HIS A 8 4.66 0.72 -22.19
C HIS A 8 5.00 0.16 -20.81
N SER A 9 5.35 -1.13 -20.72
CA SER A 9 5.86 -1.73 -19.48
C SER A 9 7.27 -1.23 -19.17
N SER A 10 7.81 -1.62 -18.01
CA SER A 10 9.18 -1.28 -17.64
C SER A 10 10.19 -1.78 -18.70
N VAL A 11 10.00 -2.99 -19.21
CA VAL A 11 10.86 -3.56 -20.27
C VAL A 11 10.65 -2.85 -21.60
N GLY A 12 9.40 -2.65 -22.03
CA GLY A 12 9.12 -1.96 -23.30
C GLY A 12 9.63 -0.52 -23.32
N THR A 13 9.50 0.18 -22.20
CA THR A 13 10.04 1.54 -22.00
C THR A 13 11.56 1.55 -22.12
N LEU A 14 12.23 0.57 -21.52
CA LEU A 14 13.70 0.47 -21.56
C LEU A 14 14.20 0.10 -22.96
N LEU A 15 13.50 -0.79 -23.68
CA LEU A 15 13.78 -1.10 -25.09
C LEU A 15 13.55 0.11 -26.00
N HIS A 16 12.49 0.88 -25.77
CA HIS A 16 12.24 2.13 -26.50
C HIS A 16 13.35 3.15 -26.25
N TYR A 17 13.78 3.31 -24.99
CA TYR A 17 14.89 4.17 -24.63
C TYR A 17 16.20 3.71 -25.27
N ALA A 18 16.50 2.41 -25.27
CA ALA A 18 17.70 1.87 -25.91
C ALA A 18 17.74 2.17 -27.41
N LYS A 19 16.58 2.17 -28.09
CA LYS A 19 16.47 2.43 -29.53
C LYS A 19 16.44 3.92 -29.89
N HIS A 20 15.72 4.74 -29.13
CA HIS A 20 15.41 6.12 -29.47
C HIS A 20 16.07 7.17 -28.55
N ARG A 21 16.72 6.74 -27.47
CA ARG A 21 17.28 7.58 -26.38
C ARG A 21 16.27 8.55 -25.76
N LYS A 22 14.98 8.26 -25.89
CA LYS A 22 13.86 9.07 -25.40
C LYS A 22 12.82 8.20 -24.72
N PHE A 23 12.25 8.70 -23.63
CA PHE A 23 11.10 8.08 -22.96
C PHE A 23 9.80 8.58 -23.58
N ASP A 24 8.87 7.67 -23.85
CA ASP A 24 7.53 8.00 -24.35
C ASP A 24 6.49 7.06 -23.74
N TYR A 25 5.52 7.65 -23.04
CA TYR A 25 4.45 6.94 -22.36
C TYR A 25 3.08 7.19 -23.00
N THR A 26 3.01 7.97 -24.08
CA THR A 26 1.74 8.33 -24.72
C THR A 26 1.20 7.21 -25.61
N ARG A 27 -0.13 7.04 -25.65
CA ARG A 27 -0.77 5.98 -26.47
C ARG A 27 -0.87 6.33 -27.95
N LYS A 28 -0.96 7.62 -28.27
CA LYS A 28 -1.09 8.09 -29.66
C LYS A 28 0.29 8.48 -30.20
N PRO A 29 0.64 8.05 -31.43
CA PRO A 29 1.81 8.60 -32.11
C PRO A 29 1.65 10.11 -32.28
N PRO A 30 2.74 10.87 -32.32
CA PRO A 30 2.68 12.31 -32.54
C PRO A 30 1.89 12.60 -33.82
N LYS A 31 0.95 13.56 -33.76
CA LYS A 31 0.45 14.16 -34.99
C LYS A 31 1.65 14.89 -35.61
N PRO A 32 1.97 14.67 -36.90
CA PRO A 32 2.98 15.48 -37.57
C PRO A 32 2.55 16.93 -37.45
N LEU A 33 3.44 17.78 -36.94
CA LEU A 33 3.23 19.22 -36.89
C LEU A 33 3.03 19.68 -38.34
N SER A 34 1.82 20.11 -38.69
CA SER A 34 1.59 20.82 -39.94
C SER A 34 2.46 22.09 -39.90
N PRO A 35 3.30 22.36 -40.92
CA PRO A 35 4.10 23.59 -40.96
C PRO A 35 3.27 24.88 -41.00
N SER A 36 1.94 24.79 -40.99
CA SER A 36 0.98 25.88 -41.06
C SER A 36 0.31 26.25 -39.73
N SER A 37 0.82 25.84 -38.56
CA SER A 37 0.26 26.30 -37.27
C SER A 37 1.01 27.48 -36.64
N SER A 38 1.85 28.17 -37.42
CA SER A 38 2.32 29.51 -37.10
C SER A 38 1.36 30.50 -37.76
N THR A 39 0.51 31.11 -36.95
CA THR A 39 -0.19 32.40 -37.16
C THR A 39 -1.18 32.52 -36.00
N ASP A 40 -0.98 33.40 -35.01
CA ASP A 40 -1.15 34.86 -35.16
C ASP A 40 -2.24 35.14 -36.19
N ASP A 41 -3.51 34.98 -35.80
CA ASP A 41 -4.69 35.67 -36.38
C ASP A 41 -5.98 35.06 -35.82
N LEU A 42 -6.34 35.45 -34.60
CA LEU A 42 -7.75 35.56 -34.23
C LEU A 42 -8.02 37.06 -34.03
N PRO A 43 -8.86 37.69 -34.88
CA PRO A 43 -9.20 39.09 -34.66
C PRO A 43 -10.13 39.15 -33.44
N PHE A 44 -9.58 39.59 -32.30
CA PHE A 44 -10.39 40.04 -31.18
C PHE A 44 -11.21 41.27 -31.62
N PRO A 45 -12.47 41.42 -31.19
CA PRO A 45 -13.24 42.61 -31.47
C PRO A 45 -12.55 43.82 -30.83
N LYS A 46 -12.24 44.85 -31.62
CA LYS A 46 -11.73 46.13 -31.13
C LYS A 46 -12.84 46.85 -30.37
N GLU A 47 -12.80 46.82 -29.04
CA GLU A 47 -13.38 47.89 -28.23
C GLU A 47 -12.30 48.96 -28.01
N GLU A 48 -12.67 50.21 -28.30
CA GLU A 48 -11.83 51.39 -28.14
C GLU A 48 -11.52 51.65 -26.66
N VAL A 49 -10.23 51.78 -26.33
CA VAL A 49 -9.78 52.33 -25.04
C VAL A 49 -9.11 53.68 -25.31
N PRO A 50 -9.48 54.77 -24.61
CA PRO A 50 -8.70 55.98 -24.60
C PRO A 50 -7.46 55.82 -23.71
N THR A 51 -6.35 56.21 -24.32
CA THR A 51 -5.02 56.63 -23.84
C THR A 51 -4.72 56.79 -22.33
N GLU A 52 -3.46 56.38 -22.08
CA GLU A 52 -2.45 56.95 -21.18
C GLU A 52 -2.23 56.34 -19.78
N GLY A 53 -1.01 55.79 -19.63
CA GLY A 53 -0.20 55.96 -18.43
C GLY A 53 -0.05 54.75 -17.52
N ALA A 54 1.16 54.17 -17.51
CA ALA A 54 1.74 53.42 -16.38
C ALA A 54 1.39 51.92 -16.16
N ILE A 55 1.21 51.11 -17.21
CA ILE A 55 1.16 49.62 -17.07
C ILE A 55 2.15 48.91 -18.02
N GLY A 56 3.27 49.57 -18.33
CA GLY A 56 4.28 49.05 -19.27
C GLY A 56 5.30 48.06 -18.68
N ALA A 57 5.26 47.79 -17.37
CA ALA A 57 6.32 47.03 -16.69
C ALA A 57 5.87 45.67 -16.10
N GLU A 58 4.58 45.36 -16.04
CA GLU A 58 4.08 44.12 -15.40
C GLU A 58 3.60 43.02 -16.36
N LEU A 59 3.51 43.29 -17.68
CA LEU A 59 3.01 42.31 -18.66
C LEU A 59 4.10 41.46 -19.36
N LYS A 60 5.26 41.25 -18.71
CA LYS A 60 6.28 40.27 -19.14
C LYS A 60 6.44 39.11 -18.15
N GLN A 61 5.37 38.71 -17.47
CA GLN A 61 5.36 37.45 -16.72
C GLN A 61 5.17 36.30 -17.73
N HIS A 62 6.25 35.56 -18.02
CA HIS A 62 6.31 34.40 -18.92
C HIS A 62 5.00 33.59 -18.99
N GLN A 63 4.30 33.65 -20.13
CA GLN A 63 3.16 32.79 -20.43
C GLN A 63 3.65 31.35 -20.67
N THR A 64 3.84 30.61 -19.57
CA THR A 64 4.16 29.18 -19.65
C THR A 64 2.96 28.45 -20.27
N THR A 65 3.13 27.89 -21.47
CA THR A 65 2.04 27.16 -22.13
C THR A 65 1.91 25.78 -21.48
N LEU A 66 0.77 25.56 -20.83
CA LEU A 66 0.53 24.36 -20.03
C LEU A 66 0.20 23.15 -20.92
N VAL A 67 0.96 22.07 -20.74
CA VAL A 67 0.72 20.80 -21.43
C VAL A 67 -0.27 19.95 -20.64
N ASP A 68 -1.46 19.74 -21.21
CA ASP A 68 -2.52 18.92 -20.65
C ASP A 68 -2.94 17.78 -21.61
N TRP A 69 -3.92 16.96 -21.20
CA TRP A 69 -4.55 15.92 -22.01
C TRP A 69 -5.16 16.49 -23.29
N SER A 70 -5.25 15.67 -24.34
CA SER A 70 -5.87 16.08 -25.61
C SER A 70 -7.39 16.20 -25.57
N GLY A 71 -8.01 15.96 -24.40
CA GLY A 71 -9.44 16.02 -24.13
C GLY A 71 -9.84 15.09 -22.98
N PRO A 72 -11.12 15.08 -22.57
CA PRO A 72 -11.63 14.22 -21.50
C PRO A 72 -11.42 12.73 -21.76
N ASP A 73 -11.46 12.29 -23.02
CA ASP A 73 -11.33 10.89 -23.45
C ASP A 73 -9.93 10.54 -23.98
N ASP A 74 -8.88 11.28 -23.59
CA ASP A 74 -7.51 10.96 -24.02
C ASP A 74 -7.14 9.53 -23.58
N PRO A 75 -6.80 8.61 -24.51
CA PRO A 75 -6.46 7.24 -24.15
C PRO A 75 -5.13 7.12 -23.39
N SER A 76 -4.33 8.19 -23.37
CA SER A 76 -3.11 8.30 -22.57
C SER A 76 -3.39 8.55 -21.10
N ASN A 77 -4.59 9.01 -20.74
CA ASN A 77 -5.02 9.09 -19.35
C ASN A 77 -5.33 7.67 -18.83
N PRO A 78 -4.68 7.21 -17.74
CA PRO A 78 -4.91 5.89 -17.13
C PRO A 78 -6.36 5.62 -16.72
N GLN A 79 -7.11 6.66 -16.36
CA GLN A 79 -8.53 6.54 -16.04
C GLN A 79 -9.40 6.20 -17.26
N ASN A 80 -8.92 6.44 -18.48
CA ASN A 80 -9.63 6.14 -19.73
C ASN A 80 -9.21 4.79 -20.34
N TRP A 81 -8.39 4.00 -19.64
CA TRP A 81 -7.98 2.70 -20.16
C TRP A 81 -9.15 1.71 -20.25
N PRO A 82 -9.12 0.76 -21.21
CA PRO A 82 -10.10 -0.32 -21.26
C PRO A 82 -10.14 -1.08 -19.92
N ARG A 83 -11.34 -1.45 -19.45
CA ARG A 83 -11.52 -2.16 -18.17
C ARG A 83 -10.62 -3.39 -18.00
N SER A 84 -10.36 -4.13 -19.08
CA SER A 84 -9.45 -5.28 -19.07
C SER A 84 -8.03 -4.92 -18.66
N HIS A 85 -7.52 -3.75 -19.06
CA HIS A 85 -6.18 -3.29 -18.68
C HIS A 85 -6.17 -2.86 -17.22
N LYS A 86 -7.21 -2.16 -16.75
CA LYS A 86 -7.36 -1.77 -15.35
C LYS A 86 -7.39 -2.98 -14.42
N ILE A 87 -8.17 -4.00 -14.78
CA ILE A 87 -8.27 -5.26 -14.03
C ILE A 87 -6.92 -5.97 -14.02
N LEU A 88 -6.24 -6.09 -15.17
CA LEU A 88 -4.94 -6.77 -15.24
C LEU A 88 -3.88 -6.09 -14.37
N VAL A 89 -3.78 -4.76 -14.42
CA VAL A 89 -2.88 -3.99 -13.54
C VAL A 89 -3.22 -4.22 -12.07
N THR A 90 -4.51 -4.21 -11.72
CA THR A 90 -4.98 -4.44 -10.35
C THR A 90 -4.59 -5.85 -9.86
N VAL A 91 -4.83 -6.88 -10.68
CA VAL A 91 -4.51 -8.27 -10.35
C VAL A 91 -3.00 -8.45 -10.16
N ILE A 92 -2.17 -7.90 -11.05
CA ILE A 92 -0.70 -7.99 -10.93
C ILE A 92 -0.21 -7.34 -9.64
N LEU A 93 -0.71 -6.14 -9.31
CA LEU A 93 -0.37 -5.46 -8.06
C LEU A 93 -0.83 -6.24 -6.83
N CYS A 94 -2.00 -6.88 -6.90
CA CYS A 94 -2.51 -7.75 -5.82
C CYS A 94 -1.62 -8.99 -5.64
N VAL A 95 -1.29 -9.71 -6.72
CA VAL A 95 -0.45 -10.92 -6.65
C VAL A 95 0.98 -10.57 -6.20
N TYR A 96 1.51 -9.41 -6.60
CA TYR A 96 2.79 -8.94 -6.09
C TYR A 96 2.73 -8.59 -4.60
N THR A 97 1.68 -7.88 -4.17
CA THR A 97 1.42 -7.60 -2.75
C THR A 97 1.29 -8.89 -1.93
N PHE A 98 0.60 -9.90 -2.48
CA PHE A 98 0.48 -11.22 -1.88
C PHE A 98 1.84 -11.86 -1.62
N ALA A 99 2.70 -11.93 -2.66
CA ALA A 99 4.03 -12.51 -2.55
C ALA A 99 4.88 -11.82 -1.47
N VAL A 100 4.83 -10.48 -1.40
CA VAL A 100 5.57 -9.70 -0.41
C VAL A 100 5.07 -9.96 1.01
N TYR A 101 3.76 -10.03 1.23
CA TYR A 101 3.23 -10.32 2.56
C TYR A 101 3.46 -11.77 2.99
N VAL A 102 3.35 -12.74 2.07
CA VAL A 102 3.76 -14.12 2.32
C VAL A 102 5.21 -14.17 2.80
N GLY A 103 6.11 -13.42 2.15
CA GLY A 103 7.53 -13.35 2.53
C GLY A 103 7.82 -12.87 3.96
N SER A 104 6.88 -12.19 4.61
CA SER A 104 7.03 -11.81 6.02
C SER A 104 6.96 -13.02 6.95
N SER A 105 5.91 -13.83 6.82
CA SER A 105 5.51 -14.89 7.73
C SER A 105 5.93 -16.29 7.27
N ILE A 106 6.41 -16.46 6.03
CA ILE A 106 6.94 -17.73 5.52
C ILE A 106 8.12 -18.26 6.36
N TYR A 107 8.82 -17.36 7.05
CA TYR A 107 9.90 -17.68 7.96
C TYR A 107 9.45 -18.29 9.28
N THR A 108 8.19 -18.11 9.70
CA THR A 108 7.69 -18.58 11.01
C THR A 108 7.97 -20.06 11.22
N SER A 109 7.80 -20.88 10.18
CA SER A 109 8.07 -22.33 10.21
C SER A 109 9.56 -22.67 10.38
N SER A 110 10.45 -21.74 10.06
CA SER A 110 11.91 -21.90 10.17
C SER A 110 12.47 -21.44 11.53
N GLN A 111 11.67 -20.76 12.34
CA GLN A 111 12.11 -20.12 13.59
C GLN A 111 12.74 -21.10 14.57
N GLN A 112 12.13 -22.28 14.76
CA GLN A 112 12.68 -23.30 15.67
C GLN A 112 14.05 -23.79 15.21
N ALA A 113 14.20 -24.11 13.93
CA ALA A 113 15.47 -24.56 13.38
C ALA A 113 16.57 -23.47 13.46
N VAL A 114 16.20 -22.20 13.32
CA VAL A 114 17.13 -21.07 13.51
C VAL A 114 17.60 -21.00 14.96
N MET A 115 16.72 -21.20 15.94
CA MET A 115 17.11 -21.27 17.35
C MET A 115 18.12 -22.40 17.59
N ASP A 116 17.81 -23.60 17.09
CA ASP A 116 18.63 -24.79 17.33
C ASP A 116 20.01 -24.73 16.64
N ILE A 117 20.07 -24.18 15.42
CA ILE A 117 21.30 -24.13 14.60
C ILE A 117 22.24 -23.01 15.04
N PHE A 118 21.69 -21.84 15.36
CA PHE A 118 22.50 -20.67 15.70
C PHE A 118 22.64 -20.46 17.22
N ASP A 119 22.05 -21.34 18.03
CA ASP A 119 22.04 -21.29 19.49
C ASP A 119 21.59 -19.91 20.02
N VAL A 120 20.43 -19.47 19.56
CA VAL A 120 19.87 -18.15 19.89
C VAL A 120 18.53 -18.29 20.60
N SER A 121 18.19 -17.28 21.42
CA SER A 121 16.90 -17.23 22.09
C SER A 121 15.74 -17.11 21.11
N HIS A 122 14.53 -17.46 21.57
CA HIS A 122 13.31 -17.30 20.79
C HIS A 122 13.11 -15.86 20.29
N VAL A 123 13.35 -14.87 21.16
CA VAL A 123 13.23 -13.44 20.81
C VAL A 123 14.22 -13.05 19.71
N ALA A 124 15.44 -13.59 19.76
CA ALA A 124 16.41 -13.38 18.70
C ALA A 124 15.95 -14.05 17.39
N ALA A 125 15.46 -15.28 17.42
CA ALA A 125 14.99 -15.95 16.21
C ALA A 125 13.77 -15.25 15.57
N SER A 126 12.85 -14.68 16.36
CA SER A 126 11.69 -13.93 15.86
C SER A 126 12.04 -12.58 15.21
N LEU A 127 13.26 -12.06 15.44
CA LEU A 127 13.78 -10.88 14.72
C LEU A 127 13.74 -11.06 13.21
N GLY A 128 13.83 -12.29 12.68
CA GLY A 128 13.73 -12.51 11.24
C GLY A 128 12.41 -11.99 10.67
N ILE A 129 11.28 -12.30 11.34
CA ILE A 129 9.95 -11.80 10.97
C ILE A 129 9.86 -10.30 11.24
N ALA A 130 10.29 -9.88 12.43
CA ALA A 130 10.17 -8.49 12.86
C ALA A 130 10.93 -7.53 11.94
N LEU A 131 12.18 -7.85 11.59
CA LEU A 131 13.04 -7.02 10.74
C LEU A 131 12.54 -6.94 9.30
N TYR A 132 11.97 -8.02 8.75
CA TYR A 132 11.33 -7.96 7.43
C TYR A 132 10.16 -6.97 7.44
N VAL A 133 9.33 -7.05 8.47
CA VAL A 133 8.17 -6.16 8.65
C VAL A 133 8.61 -4.71 8.83
N LEU A 134 9.56 -4.46 9.72
CA LEU A 134 10.15 -3.14 9.91
C LEU A 134 10.77 -2.60 8.60
N GLY A 135 11.51 -3.46 7.89
CA GLY A 135 12.15 -3.16 6.62
C GLY A 135 11.16 -2.61 5.61
N TYR A 136 10.04 -3.31 5.35
CA TYR A 136 9.07 -2.80 4.38
C TYR A 136 8.38 -1.51 4.84
N GLY A 137 8.21 -1.31 6.16
CA GLY A 137 7.65 -0.08 6.70
C GLY A 137 8.55 1.12 6.41
N ILE A 138 9.85 0.96 6.66
CA ILE A 138 10.86 1.98 6.36
C ILE A 138 11.02 2.18 4.85
N GLY A 139 11.00 1.10 4.06
CA GLY A 139 11.06 1.20 2.61
C GLY A 139 9.92 2.04 2.03
N CYS A 140 8.69 1.93 2.56
CA CYS A 140 7.55 2.74 2.11
C CYS A 140 7.82 4.24 2.21
N LEU A 141 8.54 4.69 3.25
CA LEU A 141 8.91 6.09 3.43
C LEU A 141 9.84 6.63 2.34
N LEU A 142 10.67 5.77 1.75
CA LEU A 142 11.57 6.16 0.67
C LEU A 142 10.90 6.05 -0.69
N PHE A 143 10.32 4.88 -1.00
CA PHE A 143 9.87 4.58 -2.34
C PHE A 143 8.52 5.21 -2.69
N SER A 144 7.63 5.46 -1.72
CA SER A 144 6.34 6.10 -1.99
C SER A 144 6.53 7.55 -2.46
N PRO A 145 7.30 8.42 -1.77
CA PRO A 145 7.54 9.78 -2.24
C PRO A 145 8.34 9.85 -3.54
N LEU A 146 9.33 8.96 -3.72
CA LEU A 146 10.06 8.86 -4.98
C LEU A 146 9.11 8.58 -6.16
N SER A 147 8.05 7.82 -5.93
CA SER A 147 7.05 7.53 -6.98
C SER A 147 6.18 8.73 -7.38
N GLU A 148 6.15 9.80 -6.57
CA GLU A 148 5.40 11.02 -6.86
C GLU A 148 6.21 12.04 -7.67
N VAL A 149 7.51 11.84 -7.80
CA VAL A 149 8.36 12.67 -8.66
C VAL A 149 7.99 12.36 -10.13
N PRO A 150 7.45 13.31 -10.92
CA PRO A 150 7.03 13.10 -12.30
C PRO A 150 8.16 12.65 -13.24
N ALA A 151 9.42 12.91 -12.89
CA ALA A 151 10.56 12.38 -13.65
C ALA A 151 10.81 10.88 -13.37
N ILE A 152 10.42 10.38 -12.20
CA ILE A 152 10.57 8.98 -11.80
C ILE A 152 9.30 8.19 -12.14
N GLY A 153 8.14 8.62 -11.64
CA GLY A 153 6.86 7.93 -11.83
C GLY A 153 6.66 6.69 -10.96
N ARG A 154 5.59 5.93 -11.22
CA ARG A 154 5.22 4.75 -10.42
C ARG A 154 6.06 3.53 -10.75
N ASN A 155 6.45 3.35 -12.01
CA ASN A 155 7.08 2.11 -12.48
C ASN A 155 8.49 1.84 -11.94
N PRO A 156 9.44 2.81 -11.95
CA PRO A 156 10.82 2.52 -11.55
C PRO A 156 10.98 2.04 -10.10
N PRO A 157 10.25 2.57 -9.10
CA PRO A 157 10.25 2.02 -7.75
C PRO A 157 9.89 0.52 -7.73
N TYR A 158 8.88 0.07 -8.48
CA TYR A 158 8.56 -1.37 -8.56
C TYR A 158 9.64 -2.17 -9.26
N ALA A 159 10.15 -1.69 -10.39
CA ALA A 159 11.10 -2.41 -11.21
C ALA A 159 12.44 -2.62 -10.49
N ILE A 160 13.03 -1.55 -9.94
CA ILE A 160 14.36 -1.58 -9.34
C ILE A 160 14.33 -2.30 -7.98
N SER A 161 13.38 -1.95 -7.11
CA SER A 161 13.27 -2.57 -5.80
C SER A 161 12.87 -4.04 -5.90
N GLY A 162 11.95 -4.38 -6.80
CA GLY A 162 11.54 -5.77 -7.04
C GLY A 162 12.67 -6.64 -7.58
N PHE A 163 13.55 -6.08 -8.41
CA PHE A 163 14.76 -6.78 -8.88
C PHE A 163 15.66 -7.17 -7.70
N LEU A 164 15.93 -6.18 -6.83
CA LEU A 164 16.77 -6.37 -5.66
C LEU A 164 16.13 -7.34 -4.68
N PHE A 165 14.81 -7.25 -4.46
CA PHE A 165 14.05 -8.17 -3.62
C PHE A 165 14.20 -9.63 -4.12
N VAL A 166 13.94 -9.90 -5.40
CA VAL A 166 14.05 -11.25 -5.98
C VAL A 166 15.48 -11.78 -5.88
N ILE A 167 16.49 -10.96 -6.19
CA ILE A 167 17.89 -11.38 -6.09
C ILE A 167 18.30 -11.66 -4.65
N LEU A 168 17.87 -10.82 -3.69
CA LEU A 168 18.20 -10.97 -2.27
C LEU A 168 17.60 -12.24 -1.65
N CYS A 169 16.58 -12.86 -2.25
CA CYS A 169 16.09 -14.16 -1.80
C CYS A 169 17.18 -15.23 -1.87
N ILE A 170 18.07 -15.19 -2.88
CA ILE A 170 19.15 -16.16 -3.07
C ILE A 170 20.17 -16.15 -1.91
N PRO A 171 20.85 -15.03 -1.58
CA PRO A 171 21.76 -15.00 -0.43
C PRO A 171 21.03 -15.25 0.89
N THR A 172 19.75 -14.87 1.01
CA THR A 172 18.96 -15.17 2.22
C THR A 172 18.81 -16.66 2.45
N SER A 173 18.62 -17.43 1.37
CA SER A 173 18.53 -18.88 1.43
C SER A 173 19.86 -19.59 1.65
N LEU A 174 20.98 -18.91 1.43
CA LEU A 174 22.34 -19.50 1.45
C LEU A 174 23.19 -19.04 2.64
N VAL A 175 22.74 -18.03 3.40
CA VAL A 175 23.53 -17.47 4.50
C VAL A 175 23.67 -18.45 5.66
N ASP A 176 24.89 -18.56 6.18
CA ASP A 176 25.28 -19.51 7.23
C ASP A 176 25.60 -18.85 8.57
N ASN A 177 25.22 -17.60 8.76
CA ASN A 177 25.36 -16.91 10.04
C ASN A 177 24.12 -16.08 10.37
N PHE A 178 23.81 -16.00 11.67
CA PHE A 178 22.60 -15.37 12.18
C PHE A 178 22.52 -13.88 11.84
N ALA A 179 23.61 -13.12 12.04
CA ALA A 179 23.63 -11.69 11.77
C ALA A 179 23.36 -11.38 10.28
N GLY A 180 23.97 -12.14 9.37
CA GLY A 180 23.75 -12.05 7.94
C GLY A 180 22.30 -12.35 7.57
N LEU A 181 21.70 -13.39 8.18
CA LEU A 181 20.28 -13.69 8.00
C LEU A 181 19.40 -12.51 8.43
N MET A 182 19.66 -11.90 9.58
CA MET A 182 18.88 -10.74 10.06
C MET A 182 18.98 -9.53 9.13
N VAL A 183 20.19 -9.20 8.66
CA VAL A 183 20.42 -8.10 7.71
C VAL A 183 19.69 -8.38 6.39
N LEU A 184 19.79 -9.60 5.87
CA LEU A 184 19.14 -9.99 4.62
C LEU A 184 17.61 -9.98 4.75
N ARG A 185 17.05 -10.41 5.88
CA ARG A 185 15.61 -10.33 6.15
C ARG A 185 15.11 -8.89 6.19
N PHE A 186 15.87 -7.97 6.79
CA PHE A 186 15.59 -6.54 6.76
C PHE A 186 15.61 -5.98 5.32
N LEU A 187 16.69 -6.27 4.57
CA LEU A 187 16.86 -5.78 3.20
C LEU A 187 15.78 -6.33 2.26
N LEU A 188 15.38 -7.59 2.41
CA LEU A 188 14.25 -8.17 1.68
C LEU A 188 12.97 -7.37 1.90
N GLY A 189 12.61 -7.14 3.17
CA GLY A 189 11.46 -6.32 3.51
C GLY A 189 11.55 -4.92 2.91
N PHE A 190 12.69 -4.26 3.09
CA PHE A 190 12.93 -2.90 2.59
C PHE A 190 12.75 -2.81 1.06
N MET A 191 13.30 -3.75 0.30
CA MET A 191 13.19 -3.76 -1.16
C MET A 191 11.81 -4.21 -1.65
N ALA A 192 11.03 -4.93 -0.84
CA ALA A 192 9.69 -5.35 -1.20
C ALA A 192 8.62 -4.25 -1.04
N SER A 193 8.93 -3.16 -0.32
CA SER A 193 7.94 -2.20 0.16
C SER A 193 7.08 -1.47 -0.89
N PRO A 194 7.49 -1.23 -2.16
CA PRO A 194 6.68 -0.40 -3.06
C PRO A 194 5.28 -0.94 -3.33
N CYS A 195 5.06 -2.26 -3.26
CA CYS A 195 3.72 -2.82 -3.39
C CYS A 195 2.77 -2.47 -2.22
N LEU A 196 3.30 -2.00 -1.09
CA LEU A 196 2.51 -1.71 0.10
C LEU A 196 1.99 -0.27 0.15
N ALA A 197 2.72 0.67 -0.44
CA ALA A 197 2.33 2.08 -0.46
C ALA A 197 2.06 2.59 -1.89
N THR A 198 2.95 2.30 -2.84
CA THR A 198 2.80 2.75 -4.23
C THR A 198 1.60 2.08 -4.91
N ALA A 199 1.21 0.86 -4.50
CA ALA A 199 0.08 0.15 -5.14
C ALA A 199 -1.25 0.89 -4.97
N GLY A 200 -1.54 1.37 -3.77
CA GLY A 200 -2.73 2.19 -3.52
C GLY A 200 -2.76 3.44 -4.40
N ALA A 201 -1.61 4.10 -4.58
CA ALA A 201 -1.49 5.27 -5.43
C ALA A 201 -1.68 4.92 -6.93
N SER A 202 -1.06 3.83 -7.41
CA SER A 202 -1.27 3.32 -8.77
C SER A 202 -2.73 2.93 -9.04
N LEU A 203 -3.43 2.35 -8.06
CA LEU A 203 -4.86 2.04 -8.19
C LEU A 203 -5.71 3.31 -8.25
N ALA A 204 -5.37 4.34 -7.47
CA ALA A 204 -6.03 5.65 -7.53
C ALA A 204 -5.79 6.37 -8.86
N ASP A 205 -4.62 6.17 -9.46
CA ASP A 205 -4.30 6.77 -10.76
C ASP A 205 -5.10 6.10 -11.91
N VAL A 206 -5.43 4.81 -11.81
CA VAL A 206 -6.07 4.00 -12.89
C VAL A 206 -7.60 3.93 -12.76
N TRP A 207 -8.14 3.88 -11.56
CA TRP A 207 -9.58 3.77 -11.31
C TRP A 207 -10.22 5.14 -11.05
N THR A 208 -11.48 5.28 -11.46
CA THR A 208 -12.26 6.49 -11.17
C THR A 208 -12.58 6.56 -9.68
N MET A 209 -12.88 7.77 -9.15
CA MET A 209 -13.26 7.97 -7.75
C MET A 209 -14.37 7.01 -7.26
N ALA A 210 -15.34 6.69 -8.12
CA ALA A 210 -16.44 5.78 -7.78
C ALA A 210 -16.05 4.29 -7.82
N GLU A 211 -15.16 3.89 -8.74
CA GLU A 211 -14.73 2.49 -8.90
C GLU A 211 -13.53 2.13 -8.01
N PHE A 212 -12.71 3.11 -7.64
CA PHE A 212 -11.50 2.96 -6.82
C PHE A 212 -11.71 2.16 -5.52
N PRO A 213 -12.80 2.36 -4.75
CA PRO A 213 -13.05 1.57 -3.54
C PRO A 213 -13.10 0.06 -3.77
N PHE A 214 -13.58 -0.40 -4.93
CA PHE A 214 -13.61 -1.84 -5.24
C PHE A 214 -12.21 -2.41 -5.48
N ALA A 215 -11.33 -1.64 -6.13
CA ALA A 215 -9.96 -2.04 -6.37
C ALA A 215 -9.17 -2.12 -5.04
N VAL A 216 -9.35 -1.14 -4.16
CA VAL A 216 -8.75 -1.13 -2.82
C VAL A 216 -9.30 -2.25 -1.95
N ALA A 217 -10.60 -2.58 -2.05
CA ALA A 217 -11.20 -3.68 -1.32
C ALA A 217 -10.55 -5.03 -1.68
N LEU A 218 -10.28 -5.28 -2.96
CA LEU A 218 -9.59 -6.47 -3.43
C LEU A 218 -8.13 -6.49 -2.97
N TRP A 219 -7.42 -5.36 -3.13
CA TRP A 219 -6.03 -5.25 -2.70
C TRP A 219 -5.86 -5.50 -1.20
N ALA A 220 -6.74 -4.94 -0.36
CA ALA A 220 -6.71 -5.15 1.08
C ALA A 220 -7.07 -6.59 1.50
N MET A 221 -7.97 -7.25 0.76
CA MET A 221 -8.27 -8.67 0.99
C MET A 221 -6.99 -9.48 0.82
N VAL A 222 -6.32 -9.29 -0.31
CA VAL A 222 -5.07 -9.99 -0.63
C VAL A 222 -3.95 -9.64 0.36
N ALA A 223 -3.85 -8.36 0.77
CA ALA A 223 -2.91 -7.92 1.79
C ALA A 223 -3.14 -8.57 3.17
N THR A 224 -4.39 -8.87 3.52
CA THR A 224 -4.77 -9.53 4.78
C THR A 224 -4.56 -11.04 4.72
N LEU A 225 -4.73 -11.64 3.54
CA LEU A 225 -4.54 -13.07 3.33
C LEU A 225 -3.07 -13.48 3.19
N GLY A 226 -2.23 -12.59 2.65
CA GLY A 226 -0.81 -12.86 2.40
C GLY A 226 -0.08 -13.45 3.60
N PRO A 227 -0.04 -12.78 4.76
CA PRO A 227 0.72 -13.27 5.89
C PRO A 227 0.14 -14.57 6.48
N ALA A 228 -1.18 -14.79 6.37
CA ALA A 228 -1.81 -16.02 6.84
C ALA A 228 -1.35 -17.26 6.07
N LEU A 229 -1.10 -17.12 4.77
CA LEU A 229 -0.69 -18.24 3.92
C LEU A 229 0.80 -18.60 4.06
N GLY A 230 1.64 -17.70 4.57
CA GLY A 230 3.08 -17.95 4.72
C GLY A 230 3.42 -19.19 5.57
N PRO A 231 2.94 -19.31 6.82
CA PRO A 231 3.19 -20.49 7.64
C PRO A 231 2.59 -21.75 7.04
N THR A 232 1.39 -21.67 6.44
CA THR A 232 0.73 -22.84 5.83
C THR A 232 1.54 -23.41 4.67
N LEU A 233 2.13 -22.55 3.83
CA LEU A 233 2.96 -22.95 2.71
C LEU A 233 4.29 -23.55 3.20
N SER A 234 4.98 -22.79 4.07
CA SER A 234 6.32 -23.17 4.55
C SER A 234 6.34 -24.34 5.51
N SER A 235 5.30 -24.60 6.30
CA SER A 235 5.34 -25.64 7.35
C SER A 235 5.60 -27.03 6.79
N TYR A 236 5.03 -27.34 5.61
CA TYR A 236 5.25 -28.60 4.92
C TYR A 236 6.62 -28.64 4.25
N ALA A 237 6.98 -27.56 3.54
CA ALA A 237 8.23 -27.52 2.80
C ALA A 237 9.47 -27.52 3.72
N VAL A 238 9.41 -26.81 4.85
CA VAL A 238 10.49 -26.76 5.85
C VAL A 238 10.70 -28.11 6.53
N LYS A 239 9.64 -28.88 6.76
CA LYS A 239 9.74 -30.22 7.34
C LYS A 239 10.56 -31.16 6.48
N ASP A 240 10.29 -31.19 5.17
CA ASP A 240 10.87 -32.18 4.26
C ASP A 240 12.17 -31.70 3.60
N LEU A 241 12.31 -30.39 3.37
CA LEU A 241 13.42 -29.79 2.61
C LEU A 241 14.34 -28.91 3.47
N GLY A 242 14.02 -28.73 4.75
CA GLY A 242 14.80 -27.98 5.73
C GLY A 242 14.45 -26.48 5.80
N TRP A 243 14.92 -25.83 6.86
CA TRP A 243 14.54 -24.45 7.22
C TRP A 243 14.87 -23.38 6.17
N ARG A 244 15.95 -23.59 5.38
CA ARG A 244 16.32 -22.68 4.29
C ARG A 244 15.27 -22.63 3.19
N PHE A 245 14.47 -23.68 3.04
CA PHE A 245 13.51 -23.80 1.95
C PHE A 245 12.39 -22.75 2.02
N SER A 246 12.06 -22.22 3.20
CA SER A 246 11.12 -21.09 3.32
C SER A 246 11.55 -19.87 2.48
N SER A 247 12.86 -19.61 2.37
CA SER A 247 13.40 -18.50 1.58
C SER A 247 13.45 -18.84 0.07
N TRP A 248 13.70 -20.10 -0.28
CA TRP A 248 13.59 -20.59 -1.66
C TRP A 248 12.15 -20.54 -2.16
N GLU A 249 11.19 -20.88 -1.32
CA GLU A 249 9.77 -20.80 -1.64
C GLU A 249 9.33 -19.36 -1.92
N LEU A 250 9.84 -18.39 -1.15
CA LEU A 250 9.63 -16.98 -1.44
C LEU A 250 10.19 -16.58 -2.82
N LEU A 251 11.36 -17.08 -3.21
CA LEU A 251 11.91 -16.84 -4.55
C LEU A 251 11.01 -17.43 -5.65
N ILE A 252 10.52 -18.66 -5.46
CA ILE A 252 9.65 -19.35 -6.42
C ILE A 252 8.32 -18.61 -6.60
N ILE A 253 7.77 -18.03 -5.53
CA ILE A 253 6.54 -17.24 -5.57
C ILE A 253 6.80 -15.86 -6.20
N SER A 254 7.82 -15.15 -5.72
CA SER A 254 8.05 -13.74 -6.09
C SER A 254 8.69 -13.56 -7.48
N GLY A 255 9.57 -14.46 -7.90
CA GLY A 255 10.32 -14.35 -9.15
C GLY A 255 9.41 -14.28 -10.39
N PRO A 256 8.52 -15.26 -10.62
CA PRO A 256 7.59 -15.24 -11.75
C PRO A 256 6.65 -14.03 -11.72
N VAL A 257 6.14 -13.67 -10.54
CA VAL A 257 5.25 -12.51 -10.37
C VAL A 257 5.96 -11.21 -10.74
N TYR A 258 7.20 -11.05 -10.29
CA TYR A 258 8.04 -9.91 -10.64
C TYR A 258 8.32 -9.83 -12.14
N LEU A 259 8.63 -10.96 -12.80
CA LEU A 259 8.83 -11.00 -14.25
C LEU A 259 7.56 -10.56 -15.00
N VAL A 260 6.39 -11.05 -14.61
CA VAL A 260 5.12 -10.61 -15.22
C VAL A 260 4.89 -9.12 -14.98
N LEU A 261 5.16 -8.62 -13.77
CA LEU A 261 5.03 -7.21 -13.44
C LEU A 261 5.92 -6.34 -14.33
N LEU A 262 7.20 -6.71 -14.53
CA LEU A 262 8.12 -5.99 -15.41
C LEU A 262 7.63 -5.91 -16.86
N LEU A 263 7.02 -6.98 -17.35
CA LEU A 263 6.61 -7.12 -18.74
C LEU A 263 5.26 -6.45 -19.03
N VAL A 264 4.41 -6.26 -18.02
CA VAL A 264 3.00 -5.90 -18.23
C VAL A 264 2.60 -4.59 -17.56
N LEU A 265 3.24 -4.16 -16.47
CA LEU A 265 2.83 -2.97 -15.71
C LEU A 265 3.22 -1.67 -16.43
N PRO A 266 2.27 -0.90 -16.99
CA PRO A 266 2.55 0.37 -17.64
C PRO A 266 2.62 1.52 -16.62
N GLU A 267 3.24 2.62 -17.02
CA GLU A 267 3.27 3.82 -16.18
C GLU A 267 1.83 4.32 -15.94
N SER A 268 1.48 4.49 -14.67
CA SER A 268 0.13 4.85 -14.24
C SER A 268 0.03 6.29 -13.74
N SER A 269 1.13 6.97 -13.43
CA SER A 269 1.07 8.36 -12.97
C SER A 269 0.72 9.30 -14.12
N GLY A 270 -0.48 9.89 -14.07
CA GLY A 270 -0.89 11.00 -14.96
C GLY A 270 0.14 12.15 -14.99
N PRO A 271 0.61 12.66 -13.84
CA PRO A 271 1.69 13.64 -13.76
C PRO A 271 2.95 13.28 -14.53
N THR A 272 3.38 12.01 -14.45
CA THR A 272 4.57 11.49 -15.13
C THR A 272 4.36 11.43 -16.64
N ILE A 273 3.21 10.91 -17.08
CA ILE A 273 2.85 10.83 -18.50
C ILE A 273 2.84 12.22 -19.14
N LEU A 274 2.26 13.22 -18.47
CA LEU A 274 2.24 14.60 -18.94
C LEU A 274 3.62 15.26 -18.92
N TYR A 275 4.46 14.96 -17.93
CA TYR A 275 5.84 15.45 -17.87
C TYR A 275 6.64 15.00 -19.10
N TYR A 276 6.59 13.71 -19.43
CA TYR A 276 7.30 13.19 -20.61
C TYR A 276 6.67 13.64 -21.93
N LYS A 277 5.34 13.85 -21.98
CA LYS A 277 4.68 14.49 -23.12
C LYS A 277 5.18 15.92 -23.33
N ALA A 278 5.28 16.73 -22.28
CA ALA A 278 5.80 18.10 -22.35
C ALA A 278 7.26 18.11 -22.79
N LYS A 279 8.10 17.24 -22.19
CA LYS A 279 9.51 17.09 -22.58
C LYS A 279 9.67 16.75 -24.07
N ARG A 280 8.87 15.81 -24.59
CA ARG A 280 8.88 15.46 -26.02
C ARG A 280 8.51 16.66 -26.89
N MET A 281 7.45 17.40 -26.55
CA MET A 281 7.03 18.56 -27.33
C MET A 281 8.07 19.69 -27.28
N ARG A 282 8.79 19.89 -26.17
CA ARG A 282 9.93 20.82 -26.12
C ARG A 282 11.04 20.43 -27.09
N GLU A 283 11.37 19.13 -27.14
CA GLU A 283 12.40 18.61 -28.04
C GLU A 283 11.99 18.69 -29.52
N GLU A 284 10.69 18.58 -29.83
CA GLU A 284 10.16 18.63 -31.20
C GLU A 284 9.93 20.06 -31.71
N THR A 285 9.47 20.98 -30.86
CA THR A 285 9.15 22.36 -31.24
C THR A 285 10.27 23.36 -30.98
N GLY A 286 11.24 23.00 -30.13
CA GLY A 286 12.25 23.94 -29.62
C GLY A 286 11.73 24.95 -28.60
N ASN A 287 10.41 24.96 -28.30
CA ASN A 287 9.81 25.90 -27.38
C ASN A 287 9.99 25.45 -25.91
N GLN A 288 10.84 26.16 -25.16
CA GLN A 288 11.14 25.87 -23.74
C GLN A 288 10.01 26.26 -22.77
N GLU A 289 9.00 27.01 -23.23
CA GLU A 289 7.87 27.46 -22.40
C GLU A 289 6.79 26.39 -22.22
N LEU A 290 6.87 25.27 -22.95
CA LEU A 290 5.97 24.13 -22.79
C LEU A 290 6.34 23.36 -21.52
N MET A 291 5.50 23.43 -20.49
CA MET A 291 5.69 22.69 -19.23
C MET A 291 4.39 22.00 -18.81
N SER A 292 4.51 20.85 -18.15
CA SER A 292 3.35 20.25 -17.47
C SER A 292 3.08 20.96 -16.14
N ASP A 293 1.86 20.84 -15.63
CA ASP A 293 1.46 21.48 -14.37
C ASP A 293 2.28 20.97 -13.19
N SER A 294 2.59 19.67 -13.22
CA SER A 294 3.43 18.99 -12.24
C SER A 294 4.88 19.49 -12.29
N GLU A 295 5.41 19.72 -13.49
CA GLU A 295 6.75 20.28 -13.69
C GLU A 295 6.84 21.72 -13.19
N ARG A 296 5.82 22.54 -13.46
CA ARG A 296 5.74 23.92 -12.96
C ARG A 296 5.72 23.95 -11.43
N LYS A 297 4.91 23.09 -10.79
CA LYS A 297 4.83 22.99 -9.32
C LYS A 297 6.13 22.50 -8.69
N GLN A 298 6.93 21.69 -9.39
CA GLN A 298 8.19 21.14 -8.88
C GLN A 298 9.46 21.87 -9.32
N LYS A 299 9.38 22.84 -10.24
CA LYS A 299 10.53 23.57 -10.80
C LYS A 299 11.43 24.21 -9.72
N ASN A 300 10.86 24.54 -8.56
CA ASN A 300 11.57 25.15 -7.43
C ASN A 300 11.88 24.18 -6.27
N MET A 301 11.55 22.88 -6.38
CA MET A 301 11.75 21.90 -5.31
C MET A 301 12.95 21.00 -5.61
N LYS A 302 13.91 20.92 -4.70
CA LYS A 302 15.00 19.95 -4.79
C LYS A 302 14.45 18.55 -4.45
N VAL A 303 14.98 17.51 -5.09
CA VAL A 303 14.60 16.10 -4.75
C VAL A 303 14.88 15.81 -3.28
N SER A 304 15.97 16.34 -2.73
CA SER A 304 16.30 16.20 -1.30
C SER A 304 15.29 16.89 -0.37
N SER A 305 14.76 18.06 -0.76
CA SER A 305 13.72 18.72 0.03
C SER A 305 12.39 17.98 -0.09
N LEU A 306 12.08 17.40 -1.25
CA LEU A 306 10.88 16.58 -1.43
C LEU A 306 10.96 15.28 -0.61
N LEU A 307 12.12 14.63 -0.56
CA LEU A 307 12.34 13.48 0.32
C LEU A 307 12.28 13.87 1.80
N PHE A 308 12.91 14.97 2.20
CA PHE A 308 12.85 15.46 3.57
C PHE A 308 11.42 15.80 3.99
N ASP A 309 10.68 16.54 3.16
CA ASP A 309 9.28 16.85 3.40
C ASP A 309 8.45 15.57 3.49
N ALA A 310 8.65 14.62 2.59
CA ALA A 310 7.91 13.38 2.61
C ALA A 310 8.26 12.44 3.78
N LEU A 311 9.45 12.59 4.38
CA LEU A 311 9.83 11.88 5.60
C LEU A 311 9.32 12.57 6.86
N VAL A 312 9.35 13.90 6.92
CA VAL A 312 9.08 14.68 8.14
C VAL A 312 7.62 15.13 8.23
N LYS A 313 7.04 15.63 7.13
CA LYS A 313 5.67 16.16 7.12
C LYS A 313 4.61 15.15 7.55
N PRO A 314 4.66 13.85 7.20
CA PRO A 314 3.68 12.91 7.71
C PRO A 314 3.64 12.83 9.24
N TRP A 315 4.79 12.90 9.90
CA TRP A 315 4.87 12.84 11.36
C TRP A 315 4.40 14.14 12.00
N GLU A 316 4.72 15.28 11.38
CA GLU A 316 4.17 16.58 11.77
C GLU A 316 2.63 16.56 11.67
N ILE A 317 2.08 16.07 10.55
CA ILE A 317 0.63 15.94 10.35
C ILE A 317 0.02 14.96 11.37
N ASN A 318 0.65 13.80 11.63
CA ASN A 318 0.17 12.87 12.65
C ASN A 318 0.15 13.50 14.04
N VAL A 319 1.15 14.29 14.43
CA VAL A 319 1.18 14.92 15.76
C VAL A 319 0.18 16.07 15.88
N LEU A 320 0.02 16.86 14.81
CA LEU A 320 -0.83 18.05 14.82
C LEU A 320 -2.31 17.73 14.56
N ASP A 321 -2.61 16.58 13.94
CA ASP A 321 -3.97 16.16 13.63
C ASP A 321 -4.40 14.92 14.46
N PRO A 322 -5.23 15.11 15.49
CA PRO A 322 -5.67 14.01 16.36
C PRO A 322 -6.44 12.90 15.63
N ALA A 323 -7.10 13.20 14.49
CA ALA A 323 -7.83 12.18 13.72
C ALA A 323 -6.86 11.23 13.04
N ILE A 324 -5.81 11.79 12.42
CA ILE A 324 -4.78 11.01 11.73
C ILE A 324 -3.98 10.22 12.78
N LEU A 325 -3.62 10.83 13.91
CA LEU A 325 -2.93 10.11 14.99
C LEU A 325 -3.71 8.89 15.45
N PHE A 326 -5.01 9.08 15.74
CA PHE A 326 -5.88 8.01 16.20
C PHE A 326 -5.98 6.89 15.14
N THR A 327 -6.24 7.22 13.88
CA THR A 327 -6.35 6.21 12.82
C THR A 327 -5.02 5.49 12.57
N THR A 328 -3.88 6.17 12.71
CA THR A 328 -2.54 5.59 12.63
C THR A 328 -2.23 4.64 13.78
N VAL A 329 -2.53 5.02 15.03
CA VAL A 329 -2.34 4.16 16.21
C VAL A 329 -3.29 2.97 16.15
N TYR A 330 -4.55 3.18 15.79
CA TYR A 330 -5.53 2.11 15.72
C TYR A 330 -5.12 1.08 14.65
N MET A 331 -4.73 1.54 13.46
CA MET A 331 -4.24 0.62 12.43
C MET A 331 -2.95 -0.08 12.86
N GLY A 332 -2.06 0.63 13.56
CA GLY A 332 -0.85 0.08 14.16
C GLY A 332 -1.15 -1.08 15.10
N LEU A 333 -2.05 -0.86 16.05
CA LEU A 333 -2.50 -1.89 16.99
C LEU A 333 -3.17 -3.07 16.30
N CYS A 334 -4.08 -2.83 15.34
CA CYS A 334 -4.69 -3.91 14.55
C CYS A 334 -3.64 -4.79 13.89
N TYR A 335 -2.62 -4.17 13.31
CA TYR A 335 -1.55 -4.89 12.62
C TYR A 335 -0.61 -5.61 13.61
N GLY A 336 -0.29 -4.98 14.74
CA GLY A 336 0.46 -5.62 15.82
C GLY A 336 -0.25 -6.84 16.39
N ILE A 337 -1.55 -6.73 16.65
CA ILE A 337 -2.40 -7.85 17.10
C ILE A 337 -2.39 -8.96 16.05
N TYR A 338 -2.57 -8.62 14.78
CA TYR A 338 -2.55 -9.61 13.70
C TYR A 338 -1.23 -10.42 13.71
N TYR A 339 -0.08 -9.77 13.86
CA TYR A 339 1.21 -10.47 13.90
C TYR A 339 1.47 -11.20 15.22
N SER A 340 0.89 -10.74 16.33
CA SER A 340 1.01 -11.44 17.61
C SER A 340 0.42 -12.86 17.55
N PHE A 341 -0.52 -13.14 16.63
CA PHE A 341 -1.05 -14.49 16.42
C PHE A 341 -0.02 -15.48 15.88
N PHE A 342 1.04 -15.03 15.19
CA PHE A 342 2.13 -15.94 14.79
C PHE A 342 2.84 -16.55 16.00
N GLU A 343 2.86 -15.82 17.13
CA GLU A 343 3.45 -16.28 18.39
C GLU A 343 2.43 -16.99 19.28
N SER A 344 1.16 -16.58 19.26
CA SER A 344 0.13 -17.18 20.13
C SER A 344 -0.35 -18.55 19.64
N LEU A 345 -0.44 -18.78 18.33
CA LEU A 345 -1.02 -20.03 17.80
C LEU A 345 -0.21 -21.27 18.18
N PRO A 346 1.13 -21.29 18.07
CA PRO A 346 1.92 -22.42 18.56
C PRO A 346 1.77 -22.64 20.07
N LEU A 347 1.61 -21.58 20.86
CA LEU A 347 1.41 -21.65 22.31
C LEU A 347 0.02 -22.18 22.73
N VAL A 348 -0.96 -22.14 21.82
CA VAL A 348 -2.32 -22.66 22.07
C VAL A 348 -2.48 -24.05 21.49
N TYR A 349 -2.27 -24.21 20.18
CA TYR A 349 -2.71 -25.41 19.47
C TYR A 349 -1.81 -26.62 19.72
N VAL A 350 -0.51 -26.41 19.88
CA VAL A 350 0.42 -27.50 20.19
C VAL A 350 0.15 -28.07 21.58
N PRO A 351 0.21 -27.29 22.69
CA PRO A 351 0.05 -27.87 24.03
C PRO A 351 -1.40 -28.21 24.41
N MET A 352 -2.40 -27.47 23.92
CA MET A 352 -3.80 -27.69 24.35
C MET A 352 -4.57 -28.68 23.48
N TYR A 353 -4.20 -28.80 22.19
CA TYR A 353 -4.91 -29.62 21.21
C TYR A 353 -4.05 -30.72 20.58
N ASN A 354 -2.77 -30.84 20.99
CA ASN A 354 -1.81 -31.82 20.47
C ASN A 354 -1.57 -31.70 18.95
N PHE A 355 -1.61 -30.47 18.43
CA PHE A 355 -1.31 -30.22 17.02
C PHE A 355 0.20 -30.24 16.77
N ASN A 356 0.60 -30.66 15.57
CA ASN A 356 1.97 -30.52 15.08
C ASN A 356 2.14 -29.18 14.31
N ALA A 357 3.35 -28.92 13.79
CA ALA A 357 3.65 -27.68 13.07
C ALA A 357 2.76 -27.51 11.82
N GLU A 358 2.50 -28.58 11.09
CA GLU A 358 1.72 -28.57 9.85
C GLU A 358 0.24 -28.29 10.11
N THR A 359 -0.36 -28.97 11.10
CA THR A 359 -1.75 -28.74 11.50
C THR A 359 -1.94 -27.38 12.15
N THR A 360 -0.94 -26.86 12.88
CA THR A 360 -0.94 -25.49 13.38
C THR A 360 -0.86 -24.48 12.23
N GLY A 361 -0.06 -24.77 11.20
CA GLY A 361 0.01 -23.99 9.96
C GLY A 361 -1.34 -23.88 9.24
N LEU A 362 -2.19 -24.92 9.30
CA LEU A 362 -3.54 -24.90 8.74
C LEU A 362 -4.52 -24.00 9.51
N ILE A 363 -4.29 -23.73 10.79
CA ILE A 363 -5.17 -22.83 11.57
C ILE A 363 -5.14 -21.41 11.00
N PHE A 364 -4.03 -20.96 10.42
CA PHE A 364 -3.97 -19.68 9.73
C PHE A 364 -4.92 -19.60 8.53
N LEU A 365 -5.35 -20.73 7.95
CA LEU A 365 -6.36 -20.73 6.88
C LEU A 365 -7.74 -20.27 7.35
N SER A 366 -8.01 -20.24 8.66
CA SER A 366 -9.23 -19.64 9.22
C SER A 366 -9.41 -18.15 8.88
N ILE A 367 -8.32 -17.47 8.52
CA ILE A 367 -8.30 -16.09 8.04
C ILE A 367 -8.99 -16.00 6.67
N LEU A 368 -8.94 -17.03 5.82
CA LEU A 368 -9.58 -17.05 4.50
C LEU A 368 -11.10 -16.86 4.56
N PRO A 369 -11.88 -17.69 5.29
CA PRO A 369 -13.32 -17.51 5.35
C PRO A 369 -13.70 -16.19 6.04
N GLY A 370 -12.98 -15.76 7.08
CA GLY A 370 -13.23 -14.48 7.75
C GLY A 370 -13.01 -13.28 6.82
N CYS A 371 -11.87 -13.22 6.14
CA CYS A 371 -11.54 -12.15 5.21
C CYS A 371 -12.38 -12.21 3.92
N GLY A 372 -12.70 -13.41 3.41
CA GLY A 372 -13.54 -13.61 2.24
C GLY A 372 -14.98 -13.15 2.48
N LEU A 373 -15.53 -13.45 3.66
CA LEU A 373 -16.83 -12.92 4.08
C LEU A 373 -16.78 -11.40 4.21
N ALA A 374 -15.74 -10.84 4.84
CA ALA A 374 -15.55 -9.40 4.98
C ALA A 374 -15.49 -8.69 3.62
N PHE A 375 -14.70 -9.21 2.69
CA PHE A 375 -14.61 -8.70 1.32
C PHE A 375 -15.96 -8.75 0.61
N THR A 376 -16.67 -9.89 0.70
CA THR A 376 -17.98 -10.05 0.04
C THR A 376 -18.99 -9.05 0.58
N VAL A 377 -19.11 -8.93 1.91
CA VAL A 377 -19.99 -7.96 2.56
C VAL A 377 -19.61 -6.53 2.17
N HIS A 378 -18.32 -6.22 2.11
CA HIS A 378 -17.85 -4.90 1.73
C HIS A 378 -18.16 -4.56 0.27
N VAL A 379 -17.95 -5.49 -0.67
CA VAL A 379 -18.29 -5.29 -2.08
C VAL A 379 -19.80 -5.08 -2.26
N LEU A 380 -20.64 -5.82 -1.54
CA LEU A 380 -22.09 -5.60 -1.55
C LEU A 380 -22.45 -4.21 -1.01
N TYR A 381 -21.85 -3.80 0.11
CA TYR A 381 -22.01 -2.45 0.65
C TYR A 381 -21.58 -1.37 -0.35
N LEU A 382 -20.43 -1.54 -1.00
CA LEU A 382 -19.93 -0.62 -2.02
C LEU A 382 -20.90 -0.54 -3.20
N LYS A 383 -21.36 -1.68 -3.72
CA LYS A 383 -22.26 -1.77 -4.89
C LYS A 383 -23.63 -1.15 -4.63
N TYR A 384 -24.25 -1.46 -3.50
CA TYR A 384 -25.64 -1.08 -3.24
C TYR A 384 -25.80 0.27 -2.53
N ARG A 385 -24.78 0.74 -1.80
CA ARG A 385 -24.87 1.97 -1.01
C ARG A 385 -23.89 3.05 -1.43
N VAL A 386 -22.61 2.73 -1.60
CA VAL A 386 -21.57 3.75 -1.83
C VAL A 386 -21.57 4.22 -3.28
N PHE A 387 -21.45 3.28 -4.22
CA PHE A 387 -21.34 3.57 -5.65
C PHE A 387 -22.50 4.41 -6.18
N PRO A 388 -23.80 4.07 -5.93
CA PRO A 388 -24.90 4.89 -6.41
C PRO A 388 -24.86 6.32 -5.85
N ARG A 389 -24.53 6.47 -4.57
CA ARG A 389 -24.48 7.77 -3.89
C ARG A 389 -23.30 8.64 -4.34
N LEU A 390 -22.16 8.03 -4.67
CA LEU A 390 -21.03 8.74 -5.28
C LEU A 390 -21.38 9.23 -6.68
N MET A 391 -22.04 8.38 -7.48
CA MET A 391 -22.47 8.76 -8.84
C MET A 391 -23.53 9.86 -8.86
N THR A 392 -24.43 9.90 -7.86
CA THR A 392 -25.44 10.96 -7.73
C THR A 392 -24.97 12.17 -6.93
N GLY A 393 -23.74 12.18 -6.41
CA GLY A 393 -23.22 13.26 -5.55
C GLY A 393 -23.91 13.38 -4.18
N THR A 394 -24.65 12.36 -3.74
CA THR A 394 -25.41 12.33 -2.48
C THR A 394 -24.72 11.52 -1.38
N PHE A 395 -23.43 11.21 -1.56
CA PHE A 395 -22.65 10.45 -0.58
C PHE A 395 -22.53 11.18 0.77
N GLY A 396 -22.67 12.50 0.77
CA GLY A 396 -22.67 13.31 1.98
C GLY A 396 -21.26 13.56 2.52
N GLU A 397 -21.14 13.56 3.85
CA GLU A 397 -19.88 13.86 4.54
C GLU A 397 -18.83 12.76 4.37
N LEU A 398 -17.55 13.14 4.40
CA LEU A 398 -16.43 12.21 4.21
C LEU A 398 -16.35 11.16 5.34
N GLU A 399 -16.86 11.50 6.53
CA GLU A 399 -17.02 10.61 7.68
C GLU A 399 -17.88 9.37 7.36
N ASN A 400 -18.71 9.40 6.31
CA ASN A 400 -19.46 8.22 5.86
C ASN A 400 -18.54 7.08 5.39
N HIS A 401 -17.28 7.36 5.02
CA HIS A 401 -16.28 6.32 4.76
C HIS A 401 -15.87 5.54 6.02
N LEU A 402 -16.07 6.11 7.22
CA LEU A 402 -15.76 5.44 8.50
C LEU A 402 -16.88 4.48 8.97
N TRP A 403 -18.06 4.56 8.35
CA TRP A 403 -19.23 3.80 8.76
C TRP A 403 -19.02 2.27 8.83
N PRO A 404 -18.37 1.63 7.83
CA PRO A 404 -18.10 0.19 7.90
C PRO A 404 -17.20 -0.17 9.09
N GLY A 405 -16.17 0.63 9.33
CA GLY A 405 -15.24 0.46 10.44
C GLY A 405 -15.90 0.65 11.80
N LEU A 406 -16.82 1.61 11.92
CA LEU A 406 -17.59 1.84 13.15
C LEU A 406 -18.36 0.58 13.60
N ILE A 407 -19.01 -0.09 12.65
CA ILE A 407 -19.79 -1.31 12.92
C ILE A 407 -18.85 -2.51 13.20
N ALA A 408 -17.74 -2.57 12.48
CA ALA A 408 -16.81 -3.69 12.57
C ALA A 408 -15.85 -3.62 13.77
N SER A 409 -15.61 -2.42 14.31
CA SER A 409 -14.67 -2.17 15.40
C SER A 409 -14.93 -3.03 16.64
N PRO A 410 -16.17 -3.14 17.17
CA PRO A 410 -16.45 -4.00 18.32
C PRO A 410 -16.26 -5.50 18.03
N ILE A 411 -16.42 -5.92 16.77
CA ILE A 411 -16.25 -7.32 16.36
C ILE A 411 -14.80 -7.78 16.58
N ILE A 412 -13.83 -6.88 16.43
CA ILE A 412 -12.41 -7.17 16.71
C ILE A 412 -12.24 -7.61 18.16
N ALA A 413 -12.78 -6.84 19.10
CA ALA A 413 -12.70 -7.14 20.53
C ALA A 413 -13.46 -8.43 20.88
N ILE A 414 -14.64 -8.65 20.30
CA ILE A 414 -15.42 -9.89 20.47
C ILE A 414 -14.62 -11.11 20.02
N GLY A 415 -14.00 -11.04 18.84
CA GLY A 415 -13.15 -12.11 18.32
C GLY A 415 -11.94 -12.40 19.21
N LEU A 416 -11.30 -11.35 19.74
CA LEU A 416 -10.16 -11.48 20.65
C LEU A 416 -10.57 -12.10 21.99
N PHE A 417 -11.66 -11.64 22.60
CA PHE A 417 -12.17 -12.25 23.84
C PHE A 417 -12.59 -13.71 23.61
N MET A 418 -13.22 -14.00 22.46
CA MET A 418 -13.57 -15.37 22.10
C MET A 418 -12.31 -16.24 21.99
N PHE A 419 -11.26 -15.78 21.33
CA PHE A 419 -9.98 -16.49 21.26
C PHE A 419 -9.35 -16.67 22.65
N ALA A 420 -9.26 -15.61 23.44
CA ALA A 420 -8.64 -15.59 24.76
C ALA A 420 -9.24 -16.66 25.70
N TRP A 421 -10.56 -16.69 25.81
CA TRP A 421 -11.26 -17.53 26.78
C TRP A 421 -11.65 -18.92 26.26
N ALA A 422 -11.66 -19.11 24.93
CA ALA A 422 -11.88 -20.42 24.32
C ALA A 422 -10.59 -21.23 24.12
N SER A 423 -9.41 -20.60 24.24
CA SER A 423 -8.10 -21.27 24.17
C SER A 423 -7.83 -22.06 25.45
N ARG A 424 -8.52 -23.21 25.60
CA ARG A 424 -8.37 -24.12 26.73
C ARG A 424 -8.65 -25.58 26.31
N PRO A 425 -8.04 -26.57 26.99
CA PRO A 425 -8.20 -27.98 26.61
C PRO A 425 -9.64 -28.51 26.63
N SER A 426 -10.52 -27.89 27.45
CA SER A 426 -11.93 -28.30 27.58
C SER A 426 -12.84 -27.81 26.46
N VAL A 427 -12.37 -26.90 25.60
CA VAL A 427 -13.16 -26.32 24.50
C VAL A 427 -12.59 -26.77 23.16
N HIS A 428 -13.45 -27.17 22.24
CA HIS A 428 -13.04 -27.61 20.91
C HIS A 428 -12.27 -26.50 20.16
N TRP A 429 -11.13 -26.86 19.55
CA TRP A 429 -10.18 -25.96 18.86
C TRP A 429 -10.82 -25.03 17.82
N ILE A 430 -11.98 -25.40 17.27
CA ILE A 430 -12.72 -24.59 16.29
C ILE A 430 -13.23 -23.26 16.89
N VAL A 431 -13.55 -23.23 18.19
CA VAL A 431 -14.11 -22.04 18.84
C VAL A 431 -13.08 -20.89 18.89
N PRO A 432 -11.84 -21.08 19.40
CA PRO A 432 -10.82 -20.04 19.30
C PRO A 432 -10.48 -19.71 17.84
N THR A 433 -10.52 -20.70 16.93
CA THR A 433 -10.31 -20.47 15.48
C THR A 433 -11.35 -19.51 14.88
N ILE A 434 -12.62 -19.62 15.28
CA ILE A 434 -13.69 -18.67 14.86
C ILE A 434 -13.40 -17.27 15.40
N GLY A 435 -12.93 -17.17 16.66
CA GLY A 435 -12.50 -15.90 17.25
C GLY A 435 -11.44 -15.18 16.41
N LEU A 436 -10.43 -15.91 15.94
CA LEU A 436 -9.39 -15.40 15.03
C LEU A 436 -10.00 -14.87 13.72
N GLY A 437 -10.91 -15.62 13.10
CA GLY A 437 -11.62 -15.21 11.88
C GLY A 437 -12.44 -13.93 12.06
N LEU A 438 -13.13 -13.78 13.21
CA LEU A 438 -13.89 -12.58 13.57
C LEU A 438 -12.99 -11.36 13.78
N THR A 439 -11.84 -11.55 14.45
CA THR A 439 -10.85 -10.49 14.63
C THR A 439 -10.35 -9.96 13.28
N VAL A 440 -9.99 -10.86 12.36
CA VAL A 440 -9.57 -10.48 11.01
C VAL A 440 -10.68 -9.80 10.22
N PHE A 441 -11.92 -10.30 10.33
CA PHE A 441 -13.08 -9.67 9.70
C PHE A 441 -13.19 -8.19 10.12
N GLY A 442 -13.05 -7.90 11.41
CA GLY A 442 -13.09 -6.53 11.91
C GLY A 442 -11.90 -5.69 11.44
N ILE A 443 -10.68 -6.22 11.51
CA ILE A 443 -9.45 -5.55 11.06
C ILE A 443 -9.56 -5.13 9.59
N TYR A 444 -10.12 -5.99 8.73
CA TYR A 444 -10.34 -5.68 7.32
C TYR A 444 -11.17 -4.40 7.14
N PHE A 445 -12.31 -4.26 7.82
CA PHE A 445 -13.19 -3.10 7.69
C PHE A 445 -12.59 -1.81 8.28
N ILE A 446 -11.78 -1.92 9.34
CA ILE A 446 -11.01 -0.79 9.85
C ILE A 446 -10.00 -0.32 8.80
N ALA A 447 -9.25 -1.26 8.19
CA ALA A 447 -8.33 -0.96 7.10
C ALA A 447 -9.03 -0.25 5.94
N GLN A 448 -10.20 -0.75 5.51
CA GLN A 448 -10.99 -0.11 4.45
C GLN A 448 -11.42 1.30 4.79
N SER A 449 -11.90 1.51 6.02
CA SER A 449 -12.38 2.81 6.47
C SER A 449 -11.26 3.85 6.43
N VAL A 450 -10.07 3.49 6.91
CA VAL A 450 -8.91 4.40 6.92
C VAL A 450 -8.36 4.64 5.51
N LEU A 451 -8.22 3.58 4.69
CA LEU A 451 -7.72 3.68 3.32
C LEU A 451 -8.62 4.54 2.42
N LEU A 452 -9.93 4.57 2.68
CA LEU A 452 -10.87 5.43 1.95
C LEU A 452 -11.01 6.82 2.58
N TYR A 453 -10.89 6.95 3.89
CA TYR A 453 -11.07 8.24 4.58
C TYR A 453 -9.89 9.20 4.36
N ILE A 454 -8.64 8.74 4.52
CA ILE A 454 -7.45 9.60 4.49
C ILE A 454 -7.27 10.33 3.14
N PRO A 455 -7.31 9.66 1.97
CA PRO A 455 -7.07 10.33 0.68
C PRO A 455 -8.11 11.39 0.35
N ASN A 456 -9.35 11.19 0.81
CA ASN A 456 -10.43 12.12 0.54
C ASN A 456 -10.33 13.40 1.38
N ILE A 457 -9.72 13.34 2.57
CA ILE A 457 -9.54 14.54 3.42
C ILE A 457 -8.22 15.25 3.12
N TYR A 458 -7.17 14.48 2.83
CA TYR A 458 -5.80 14.99 2.64
C TYR A 458 -5.25 14.63 1.25
N PRO A 459 -5.91 15.00 0.15
CA PRO A 459 -5.53 14.56 -1.20
C PRO A 459 -4.09 14.97 -1.56
N ARG A 460 -3.64 16.14 -1.10
CA ARG A 460 -2.27 16.63 -1.35
C ARG A 460 -1.18 15.83 -0.62
N TYR A 461 -1.49 15.28 0.55
CA TYR A 461 -0.53 14.59 1.41
C TYR A 461 -0.82 13.09 1.51
N ALA A 462 -1.73 12.55 0.69
CA ALA A 462 -2.26 11.20 0.82
C ALA A 462 -1.15 10.12 0.79
N ALA A 463 -0.24 10.16 -0.19
CA ALA A 463 0.85 9.17 -0.27
C ALA A 463 1.83 9.28 0.90
N SER A 464 2.17 10.52 1.28
CA SER A 464 3.01 10.82 2.44
C SER A 464 2.39 10.27 3.73
N ILE A 465 1.10 10.50 3.98
CA ILE A 465 0.38 9.97 5.14
C ILE A 465 0.29 8.43 5.08
N PHE A 466 0.05 7.84 3.91
CA PHE A 466 0.03 6.38 3.75
C PHE A 466 1.38 5.73 4.03
N SER A 467 2.49 6.38 3.66
CA SER A 467 3.83 5.89 3.95
C SER A 467 4.10 5.87 5.46
N ALA A 468 3.73 6.93 6.19
CA ALA A 468 3.85 6.99 7.65
C ALA A 468 2.90 6.03 8.37
N ASN A 469 1.67 5.88 7.88
CA ASN A 469 0.75 4.86 8.37
C ASN A 469 1.35 3.46 8.20
N SER A 470 2.01 3.20 7.06
CA SER A 470 2.67 1.93 6.79
C SER A 470 3.88 1.69 7.71
N LEU A 471 4.69 2.72 7.98
CA LEU A 471 5.75 2.61 8.97
C LEU A 471 5.19 2.37 10.38
N SER A 472 4.17 3.10 10.80
CA SER A 472 3.54 2.91 12.11
C SER A 472 3.03 1.47 12.26
N ARG A 473 2.26 0.97 11.29
CA ARG A 473 1.83 -0.44 11.26
C ARG A 473 2.99 -1.40 11.43
N SER A 474 4.05 -1.18 10.65
CA SER A 474 5.24 -2.03 10.68
C SER A 474 5.98 -1.96 12.00
N ALA A 475 6.07 -0.79 12.63
CA ALA A 475 6.71 -0.60 13.92
C ALA A 475 5.93 -1.28 15.06
N PHE A 476 4.60 -1.17 15.06
CA PHE A 476 3.76 -1.89 16.01
C PHE A 476 3.84 -3.41 15.82
N ALA A 477 3.85 -3.90 14.58
CA ALA A 477 4.06 -5.32 14.30
C ALA A 477 5.46 -5.80 14.68
N PHE A 478 6.51 -5.04 14.38
CA PHE A 478 7.87 -5.30 14.84
C PHE A 478 7.92 -5.45 16.36
N ALA A 479 7.35 -4.50 17.10
CA ALA A 479 7.28 -4.58 18.55
C ALA A 479 6.49 -5.80 19.02
N ALA A 480 5.29 -6.02 18.44
CA ALA A 480 4.40 -7.11 18.81
C ALA A 480 5.04 -8.48 18.64
N ILE A 481 5.77 -8.73 17.54
CA ILE A 481 6.48 -9.99 17.32
C ILE A 481 7.51 -10.25 18.44
N LEU A 482 8.17 -9.20 18.93
CA LEU A 482 9.22 -9.34 19.95
C LEU A 482 8.65 -9.50 21.36
N PHE A 483 7.56 -8.80 21.70
CA PHE A 483 6.98 -8.86 23.06
C PHE A 483 5.88 -9.92 23.22
N ALA A 484 5.24 -10.39 22.13
CA ALA A 484 4.06 -11.25 22.23
C ALA A 484 4.33 -12.53 23.01
N ARG A 485 5.40 -13.25 22.68
CA ARG A 485 5.76 -14.49 23.37
C ARG A 485 6.08 -14.27 24.86
N PRO A 486 6.98 -13.33 25.25
CA PRO A 486 7.19 -12.99 26.66
C PRO A 486 5.91 -12.58 27.40
N MET A 487 5.01 -11.84 26.74
CA MET A 487 3.73 -11.44 27.31
C MET A 487 2.84 -12.66 27.58
N PHE A 488 2.69 -13.56 26.60
CA PHE A 488 1.86 -14.76 26.76
C PHE A 488 2.42 -15.76 27.77
N GLU A 489 3.75 -15.88 27.87
CA GLU A 489 4.39 -16.72 28.89
C GLU A 489 4.27 -16.11 30.29
N GLY A 490 4.27 -14.78 30.42
CA GLY A 490 4.24 -14.08 31.71
C GLY A 490 2.83 -13.92 32.32
N ILE A 491 1.83 -13.53 31.52
CA ILE A 491 0.46 -13.27 32.00
C ILE A 491 -0.60 -14.21 31.43
N GLY A 492 -0.18 -15.27 30.72
CA GLY A 492 -1.06 -16.22 30.07
C GLY A 492 -1.59 -15.74 28.71
N ILE A 493 -2.06 -16.69 27.88
CA ILE A 493 -2.70 -16.39 26.60
C ILE A 493 -4.03 -15.66 26.81
N ASP A 494 -4.81 -16.11 27.78
CA ASP A 494 -6.08 -15.52 28.19
C ASP A 494 -5.91 -14.08 28.67
N GLY A 495 -4.94 -13.84 29.55
CA GLY A 495 -4.60 -12.50 30.04
C GLY A 495 -4.05 -11.58 28.94
N GLY A 496 -3.06 -12.07 28.17
CA GLY A 496 -2.42 -11.31 27.10
C GLY A 496 -3.38 -10.92 25.98
N VAL A 497 -4.21 -11.86 25.50
CA VAL A 497 -5.19 -11.55 24.45
C VAL A 497 -6.33 -10.68 24.98
N SER A 498 -6.75 -10.85 26.24
CA SER A 498 -7.76 -9.96 26.86
C SER A 498 -7.25 -8.52 27.01
N LEU A 499 -5.96 -8.31 27.30
CA LEU A 499 -5.34 -6.99 27.31
C LEU A 499 -5.44 -6.33 25.92
N LEU A 500 -5.07 -7.06 24.86
CA LEU A 500 -5.19 -6.59 23.48
C LEU A 500 -6.66 -6.29 23.11
N ALA A 501 -7.60 -7.14 23.55
CA ALA A 501 -9.03 -6.91 23.36
C ALA A 501 -9.51 -5.62 24.04
N GLY A 502 -9.04 -5.36 25.27
CA GLY A 502 -9.33 -4.11 26.00
C GLY A 502 -8.85 -2.86 25.25
N CYS A 503 -7.66 -2.90 24.66
CA CYS A 503 -7.18 -1.82 23.78
C CYS A 503 -8.12 -1.61 22.57
N MET A 504 -8.64 -2.69 21.98
CA MET A 504 -9.57 -2.61 20.84
C MET A 504 -10.95 -2.07 21.24
N VAL A 505 -11.40 -2.31 22.47
CA VAL A 505 -12.62 -1.66 23.02
C VAL A 505 -12.42 -0.14 23.10
N ILE A 506 -11.28 0.32 23.61
CA ILE A 506 -10.95 1.75 23.67
C ILE A 506 -10.92 2.36 22.26
N CYS A 507 -10.28 1.67 21.30
CA CYS A 507 -10.26 2.10 19.90
C CYS A 507 -11.67 2.15 19.30
N SER A 508 -12.57 1.23 19.69
CA SER A 508 -13.97 1.24 19.26
C SER A 508 -14.75 2.46 19.73
N VAL A 509 -14.47 2.94 20.94
CA VAL A 509 -15.01 4.22 21.40
C VAL A 509 -14.38 5.37 20.62
N GLY A 510 -13.07 5.32 20.36
CA GLY A 510 -12.35 6.33 19.59
C GLY A 510 -12.90 6.53 18.17
N ILE A 511 -13.17 5.45 17.44
CA ILE A 511 -13.73 5.57 16.08
C ILE A 511 -15.17 6.09 16.08
N PHE A 512 -15.96 5.77 17.11
CA PHE A 512 -17.28 6.37 17.31
C PHE A 512 -17.20 7.88 17.55
N LEU A 513 -16.26 8.32 18.39
CA LEU A 513 -16.01 9.74 18.62
C LEU A 513 -15.53 10.44 17.34
N LEU A 514 -14.65 9.80 16.57
CA LEU A 514 -14.19 10.33 15.29
C LEU A 514 -15.34 10.43 14.27
N TYR A 515 -16.22 9.44 14.19
CA TYR A 515 -17.39 9.51 13.30
C TYR A 515 -18.33 10.66 13.70
N LYS A 516 -18.58 10.86 15.00
CA LYS A 516 -19.51 11.88 15.50
C LYS A 516 -18.95 13.30 15.46
N PHE A 517 -17.66 13.47 15.73
CA PHE A 517 -17.00 14.78 15.87
C PHE A 517 -15.97 15.08 14.77
N GLY A 518 -15.78 14.16 13.82
CA GLY A 518 -14.76 14.22 12.77
C GLY A 518 -14.82 15.50 11.95
N LYS A 519 -16.03 15.92 11.55
CA LYS A 519 -16.24 17.17 10.84
C LYS A 519 -15.69 18.39 11.59
N LYS A 520 -16.03 18.52 12.88
CA LYS A 520 -15.55 19.62 13.74
C LYS A 520 -14.04 19.58 13.94
N LEU A 521 -13.46 18.38 13.97
CA LEU A 521 -12.03 18.17 14.09
C LEU A 521 -11.31 18.55 12.79
N ARG A 522 -11.90 18.19 11.64
CA ARG A 522 -11.43 18.51 10.28
C ARG A 522 -11.45 20.01 10.01
N GLU A 523 -12.52 20.71 10.37
CA GLU A 523 -12.65 22.17 10.25
C GLU A 523 -11.58 22.93 11.05
N ARG A 524 -11.03 22.33 12.11
CA ARG A 524 -9.94 22.88 12.92
C ARG A 524 -8.54 22.51 12.42
N SER A 525 -8.45 21.53 11.52
CA SER A 525 -7.17 21.04 10.99
C SER A 525 -6.61 22.04 9.97
N ARG A 526 -5.32 22.34 10.10
CA ARG A 526 -4.61 23.23 9.16
C ARG A 526 -4.32 22.54 7.81
N PHE A 527 -4.49 21.22 7.73
CA PHE A 527 -4.05 20.41 6.60
C PHE A 527 -5.20 19.78 5.80
N ALA A 528 -6.41 19.76 6.37
CA ALA A 528 -7.57 19.13 5.75
C ALA A 528 -8.22 20.04 4.71
N VAL A 529 -8.83 19.42 3.69
CA VAL A 529 -9.80 20.13 2.86
C VAL A 529 -11.05 20.39 3.72
N ALA A 530 -11.63 21.60 3.59
CA ALA A 530 -12.81 22.04 4.34
C ALA A 530 -14.07 21.22 4.04
#